data_AF-W9DZA7-F1
#
_entry.id   AF-W9DZA7-F1
#
_cell.length_a   1.000
_cell.length_b   1.000
_cell.length_c   1.000
_cell.angle_alpha   90.00
_cell.angle_beta   90.00
_cell.angle_gamma   90.00
#
_symmetry.space_group_name_H-M   'P 1'
#
loop_
_entity.id
_entity.type
_entity.pdbx_description
1 polymer ?
#
loop_
_entity_poly.entity_id
_entity_poly.type
_entity_poly.pdbx_seq_one_letter_code
_entity_poly.pdbx_strand_id
1 'polypeptide(L)'
;MIDRGRPVEAAEGYQVGDIVRLSAEPVEVVVSRVTVRTVFVEWPWRTVDPGHHWDGRMGFPRDPDHHDWRGTPWRMEPDGRGLSARDVCIVGVPETFARVELIEHFDPPAAFGWIPRPEWLLGLRPLEFAADLEAGFAFYLDDPEPVEIEVVTRISTSKS
;
A
#
# COMPACT_ATOMS: atom_id res chain seq x y z
N MET A 1 7.39 11.85 -14.35
CA MET A 1 8.68 11.60 -13.67
C MET A 1 8.30 10.84 -12.42
N ILE A 2 8.81 9.63 -12.20
CA ILE A 2 8.55 8.91 -10.95
C ILE A 2 9.56 9.49 -9.96
N ASP A 3 9.08 10.11 -8.89
CA ASP A 3 9.96 10.56 -7.81
C ASP A 3 10.69 9.34 -7.26
N ARG A 4 12.02 9.38 -7.31
CA ARG A 4 12.88 8.33 -6.77
C ARG A 4 13.48 8.83 -5.49
N GLY A 5 13.19 8.15 -4.39
CA GLY A 5 13.80 8.46 -3.11
C GLY A 5 15.25 7.96 -3.09
N ARG A 6 15.98 8.38 -2.07
CA ARG A 6 17.30 7.83 -1.76
C ARG A 6 17.10 6.56 -0.92
N PRO A 7 17.57 5.37 -1.37
CA PRO A 7 17.54 4.18 -0.56
C PRO A 7 18.35 4.34 0.74
N VAL A 8 17.83 3.83 1.84
CA VAL A 8 18.50 3.75 3.14
C VAL A 8 18.31 2.38 3.77
N GLU A 9 19.18 2.01 4.72
CA GLU A 9 19.11 0.71 5.40
C GLU A 9 18.06 0.67 6.53
N ALA A 10 17.76 1.83 7.14
CA ALA A 10 16.83 1.94 8.26
C ALA A 10 16.22 3.35 8.35
N ALA A 11 14.96 3.43 8.76
CA ALA A 11 14.22 4.66 9.07
C ALA A 11 13.00 4.37 9.96
N GLU A 12 12.60 5.33 10.80
CA GLU A 12 11.35 5.27 11.59
C GLU A 12 11.11 3.96 12.36
N GLY A 13 12.18 3.32 12.85
CA GLY A 13 12.11 2.06 13.61
C GLY A 13 12.09 0.77 12.77
N TYR A 14 12.18 0.89 11.44
CA TYR A 14 12.27 -0.22 10.49
C TYR A 14 13.68 -0.35 9.92
N GLN A 15 14.04 -1.58 9.53
CA GLN A 15 15.28 -1.89 8.81
C GLN A 15 14.98 -2.80 7.61
N VAL A 16 15.75 -2.67 6.54
CA VAL A 16 15.76 -3.66 5.46
C VAL A 16 16.03 -5.05 6.03
N GLY A 17 15.21 -6.01 5.61
CA GLY A 17 15.21 -7.39 6.09
C GLY A 17 14.28 -7.65 7.29
N ASP A 18 13.75 -6.64 7.97
CA ASP A 18 12.75 -6.84 9.03
C ASP A 18 11.54 -7.60 8.49
N ILE A 19 10.99 -8.50 9.31
CA ILE A 19 9.67 -9.07 9.08
C ILE A 19 8.67 -8.25 9.87
N VAL A 20 7.66 -7.76 9.18
CA VAL A 20 6.58 -6.95 9.74
C VAL A 20 5.25 -7.68 9.64
N ARG A 21 4.38 -7.42 10.61
CA ARG A 21 2.96 -7.76 10.61
C ARG A 21 2.18 -6.50 10.28
N LEU A 22 1.28 -6.59 9.31
CA LEU A 22 0.40 -5.51 8.87
C LEU A 22 -1.05 -5.85 9.16
N SER A 23 -1.81 -4.85 9.58
CA SER A 23 -3.27 -4.93 9.69
C SER A 23 -3.91 -3.56 9.61
N ALA A 24 -5.14 -3.51 9.12
CA ALA A 24 -5.96 -2.31 9.14
C ALA A 24 -7.41 -2.73 9.34
N GLU A 25 -8.07 -2.07 10.29
CA GLU A 25 -9.48 -2.32 10.57
C GLU A 25 -10.33 -2.09 9.31
N PRO A 26 -11.34 -2.93 9.05
CA PRO A 26 -12.18 -2.77 7.89
C PRO A 26 -13.00 -1.47 7.96
N VAL A 27 -13.03 -0.72 6.86
CA VAL A 27 -13.79 0.53 6.73
C VAL A 27 -14.72 0.48 5.53
N GLU A 28 -15.91 1.05 5.67
CA GLU A 28 -16.83 1.24 4.54
C GLU A 28 -16.31 2.34 3.61
N VAL A 29 -16.31 2.06 2.32
CA VAL A 29 -15.99 3.00 1.25
C VAL A 29 -17.02 2.91 0.13
N VAL A 30 -17.18 4.02 -0.60
CA VAL A 30 -18.12 4.10 -1.72
C VAL A 30 -17.40 3.78 -3.02
N VAL A 31 -17.96 2.87 -3.81
CA VAL A 31 -17.49 2.58 -5.17
C VAL A 31 -17.81 3.77 -6.06
N SER A 32 -16.78 4.44 -6.55
CA SER A 32 -16.92 5.62 -7.41
C SER A 32 -17.09 5.24 -8.89
N ARG A 33 -16.41 4.18 -9.34
CA ARG A 33 -16.42 3.74 -10.74
C ARG A 33 -16.03 2.27 -10.83
N VAL A 34 -16.64 1.56 -11.78
CA VAL A 34 -16.23 0.19 -12.13
C VAL A 34 -15.87 0.15 -13.61
N THR A 35 -14.79 -0.56 -13.93
CA THR A 35 -14.40 -0.88 -15.30
C THR A 35 -14.40 -2.40 -15.50
N VAL A 36 -14.03 -2.86 -16.70
CA VAL A 36 -13.88 -4.29 -16.95
C VAL A 36 -12.79 -4.94 -16.09
N ARG A 37 -11.78 -4.19 -15.62
CA ARG A 37 -10.63 -4.73 -14.86
C ARG A 37 -10.50 -4.19 -13.44
N THR A 38 -11.12 -3.07 -13.12
CA THR A 38 -10.81 -2.32 -11.90
C THR A 38 -12.06 -1.78 -11.25
N VAL A 39 -12.15 -1.92 -9.93
CA VAL A 39 -13.10 -1.21 -9.07
C VAL A 39 -12.37 -0.03 -8.44
N PHE A 40 -12.90 1.17 -8.63
CA PHE A 40 -12.38 2.38 -8.02
C PHE A 40 -13.26 2.81 -6.86
N VAL A 41 -12.67 3.07 -5.71
CA VAL A 41 -13.34 3.57 -4.50
C VAL A 41 -12.89 4.99 -4.18
N GLU A 42 -13.74 5.74 -3.50
CA GLU A 42 -13.32 6.99 -2.84
C GLU A 42 -12.32 6.64 -1.73
N TRP A 43 -11.13 7.25 -1.74
CA TRP A 43 -10.09 6.93 -0.77
C TRP A 43 -10.08 7.97 0.35
N PRO A 44 -10.53 7.64 1.57
CA PRO A 44 -10.86 8.64 2.57
C PRO A 44 -9.62 9.27 3.23
N TRP A 45 -8.47 8.63 3.15
CA TRP A 45 -7.29 9.02 3.93
C TRP A 45 -6.47 10.12 3.25
N ARG A 46 -6.47 10.18 1.92
CA ARG A 46 -5.60 11.11 1.17
C ARG A 46 -6.39 12.25 0.55
N THR A 47 -5.79 13.43 0.53
CA THR A 47 -6.34 14.60 -0.17
C THR A 47 -5.62 14.77 -1.51
N VAL A 48 -6.33 15.19 -2.56
CA VAL A 48 -5.72 15.50 -3.86
C VAL A 48 -4.76 16.69 -3.73
N ASP A 49 -3.54 16.54 -4.23
CA ASP A 49 -2.56 17.64 -4.35
C ASP A 49 -2.85 18.46 -5.62
N PRO A 50 -3.25 19.75 -5.51
CA PRO A 50 -3.55 20.57 -6.68
C PRO A 50 -2.40 20.61 -7.70
N GLY A 51 -2.74 20.43 -8.98
CA GLY A 51 -1.75 20.44 -10.08
C GLY A 51 -1.19 19.06 -10.45
N HIS A 52 -1.65 18.00 -9.80
CA HIS A 52 -1.29 16.61 -10.12
C HIS A 52 -2.48 15.82 -10.68
N HIS A 53 -2.19 14.64 -11.24
CA HIS A 53 -3.17 13.85 -11.99
C HIS A 53 -3.99 12.87 -11.15
N TRP A 54 -3.62 12.63 -9.88
CA TRP A 54 -4.37 11.70 -9.03
C TRP A 54 -5.71 12.32 -8.66
N ASP A 55 -6.78 11.55 -8.82
CA ASP A 55 -8.15 12.05 -8.81
C ASP A 55 -8.91 11.72 -7.51
N GLY A 56 -8.19 11.33 -6.46
CA GLY A 56 -8.75 11.01 -5.16
C GLY A 56 -9.24 9.56 -5.01
N ARG A 57 -9.05 8.72 -6.04
CA ARG A 57 -9.60 7.36 -6.08
C ARG A 57 -8.51 6.31 -5.95
N MET A 58 -8.83 5.24 -5.25
CA MET A 58 -8.00 4.04 -5.21
C MET A 58 -8.61 2.95 -6.09
N GLY A 59 -7.78 2.30 -6.91
CA GLY A 59 -8.19 1.24 -7.82
C GLY A 59 -7.77 -0.13 -7.30
N PHE A 60 -8.71 -1.07 -7.31
CA PHE A 60 -8.49 -2.48 -6.99
C PHE A 60 -8.82 -3.39 -8.17
N PRO A 61 -8.13 -4.52 -8.36
CA PRO A 61 -8.49 -5.47 -9.38
C PRO A 61 -9.93 -5.97 -9.17
N ARG A 62 -10.73 -5.98 -10.25
CA ARG A 62 -12.13 -6.41 -10.19
C ARG A 62 -12.25 -7.92 -9.96
N ASP A 63 -11.33 -8.66 -10.54
CA ASP A 63 -11.26 -10.11 -10.40
C ASP A 63 -10.44 -10.45 -9.14
N PRO A 64 -11.02 -11.14 -8.12
CA PRO A 64 -10.30 -11.55 -6.91
C PRO A 64 -9.10 -12.46 -7.18
N ASP A 65 -9.06 -13.15 -8.31
CA ASP A 65 -7.98 -14.06 -8.68
C ASP A 65 -6.89 -13.36 -9.52
N HIS A 66 -7.01 -12.04 -9.76
CA HIS A 66 -6.04 -11.29 -10.56
C HIS A 66 -4.70 -11.13 -9.83
N HIS A 67 -3.60 -11.36 -10.54
CA HIS A 67 -2.24 -11.28 -9.98
C HIS A 67 -1.89 -9.92 -9.36
N ASP A 68 -2.45 -8.82 -9.87
CA ASP A 68 -2.30 -7.47 -9.28
C ASP A 68 -2.69 -7.39 -7.79
N TRP A 69 -3.50 -8.32 -7.25
CA TRP A 69 -3.75 -8.40 -5.80
C TRP A 69 -2.51 -8.73 -4.97
N ARG A 70 -1.43 -9.21 -5.59
CA ARG A 70 -0.11 -9.37 -4.96
C ARG A 70 0.63 -8.04 -4.79
N GLY A 71 0.15 -7.00 -5.47
CA GLY A 71 0.68 -5.63 -5.44
C GLY A 71 0.08 -4.74 -4.36
N THR A 72 -0.73 -5.29 -3.46
CA THR A 72 -1.36 -4.56 -2.34
C THR A 72 -1.82 -5.53 -1.26
N PRO A 73 -1.75 -5.19 0.04
CA PRO A 73 -2.29 -6.03 1.10
C PRO A 73 -3.77 -5.75 1.38
N TRP A 74 -4.30 -4.63 0.86
CA TRP A 74 -5.70 -4.27 0.97
C TRP A 74 -6.58 -5.35 0.33
N ARG A 75 -7.69 -5.66 0.98
CA ARG A 75 -8.73 -6.58 0.48
C ARG A 75 -10.08 -5.90 0.56
N MET A 76 -11.01 -6.35 -0.27
CA MET A 76 -12.35 -5.79 -0.36
C MET A 76 -13.43 -6.84 -0.12
N GLU A 77 -14.54 -6.44 0.49
CA GLU A 77 -15.73 -7.27 0.69
C GLU A 77 -17.02 -6.47 0.37
N PRO A 78 -17.93 -6.99 -0.47
CA PRO A 78 -17.80 -8.21 -1.28
C PRO A 78 -16.74 -8.05 -2.38
N ASP A 79 -16.33 -9.15 -3.02
CA ASP A 79 -15.35 -9.06 -4.11
C ASP A 79 -15.84 -8.17 -5.28
N GLY A 80 -14.89 -7.72 -6.10
CA GLY A 80 -15.15 -6.73 -7.14
C GLY A 80 -16.06 -7.19 -8.29
N ARG A 81 -16.31 -8.49 -8.49
CA ARG A 81 -17.05 -8.98 -9.66
C ARG A 81 -18.51 -8.51 -9.63
N GLY A 82 -19.10 -8.39 -8.44
CA GLY A 82 -20.50 -7.99 -8.22
C GLY A 82 -20.75 -6.49 -7.99
N LEU A 83 -19.70 -5.69 -7.82
CA LEU A 83 -19.85 -4.28 -7.46
C LEU A 83 -20.21 -3.39 -8.66
N SER A 84 -21.01 -2.37 -8.38
CA SER A 84 -21.41 -1.29 -9.28
C SER A 84 -21.06 0.07 -8.68
N ALA A 85 -21.04 1.12 -9.51
CA ALA A 85 -20.85 2.48 -9.01
C ALA A 85 -21.97 2.85 -8.03
N ARG A 86 -21.58 3.52 -6.94
CA ARG A 86 -22.39 3.91 -5.77
C ARG A 86 -22.72 2.79 -4.78
N ASP A 87 -22.28 1.56 -5.03
CA ASP A 87 -22.33 0.52 -4.00
C ASP A 87 -21.37 0.87 -2.86
N VAL A 88 -21.66 0.33 -1.69
CA VAL A 88 -20.76 0.37 -0.53
C VAL A 88 -20.04 -0.98 -0.45
N CYS A 89 -18.73 -0.94 -0.25
CA CYS A 89 -17.93 -2.11 0.08
C CYS A 89 -17.05 -1.80 1.29
N ILE A 90 -16.53 -2.84 1.91
CA ILE A 90 -15.57 -2.74 2.98
C ILE A 90 -14.17 -2.91 2.40
N VAL A 91 -13.21 -2.09 2.82
CA VAL A 91 -11.78 -2.30 2.56
C VAL A 91 -11.02 -2.39 3.88
N GLY A 92 -10.09 -3.33 3.96
CA GLY A 92 -9.24 -3.53 5.12
C GLY A 92 -7.96 -4.24 4.76
N VAL A 93 -7.01 -4.30 5.68
CA VAL A 93 -5.81 -5.12 5.55
C VAL A 93 -5.95 -6.28 6.55
N PRO A 94 -6.25 -7.51 6.08
CA PRO A 94 -6.20 -8.66 6.97
C PRO A 94 -4.77 -8.85 7.49
N GLU A 95 -4.60 -9.59 8.58
CA GLU A 95 -3.28 -9.88 9.13
C GLU A 95 -2.35 -10.44 8.04
N THR A 96 -1.34 -9.65 7.69
CA THR A 96 -0.43 -9.93 6.58
C THR A 96 1.00 -9.83 7.07
N PHE A 97 1.84 -10.84 6.78
CA PHE A 97 3.25 -10.80 7.10
C PHE A 97 4.07 -10.47 5.85
N ALA A 98 4.97 -9.49 5.95
CA ALA A 98 5.81 -9.07 4.84
C ALA A 98 7.24 -8.82 5.29
N ARG A 99 8.18 -8.92 4.36
CA ARG A 99 9.58 -8.53 4.54
C ARG A 99 9.78 -7.10 4.04
N VAL A 100 10.53 -6.30 4.78
CA VAL A 100 11.05 -5.01 4.30
C VAL A 100 12.16 -5.27 3.29
N GLU A 101 11.93 -4.92 2.03
CA GLU A 101 12.88 -5.09 0.93
C GLU A 101 13.61 -3.79 0.59
N LEU A 102 12.96 -2.65 0.85
CA LEU A 102 13.46 -1.34 0.50
C LEU A 102 12.93 -0.30 1.48
N ILE A 103 13.76 0.68 1.83
CA ILE A 103 13.34 1.91 2.49
C ILE A 103 13.87 3.08 1.67
N GLU A 104 13.02 4.02 1.30
CA GLU A 104 13.41 5.23 0.56
C GLU A 104 13.07 6.49 1.33
N HIS A 105 13.99 7.47 1.30
CA HIS A 105 13.79 8.82 1.81
C HIS A 105 13.59 9.80 0.65
N PHE A 106 12.55 10.62 0.70
CA PHE A 106 12.29 11.71 -0.23
C PHE A 106 12.64 13.05 0.40
N ASP A 107 13.62 13.75 -0.17
CA ASP A 107 13.99 15.11 0.23
C ASP A 107 14.25 15.95 -1.04
N PRO A 108 13.28 16.79 -1.46
CA PRO A 108 12.02 17.11 -0.77
C PRO A 108 10.99 15.97 -0.78
N PRO A 109 9.93 16.03 0.06
CA PRO A 109 8.84 15.04 0.08
C PRO A 109 8.23 14.82 -1.31
N ALA A 110 7.88 13.57 -1.62
CA ALA A 110 7.48 13.17 -2.97
C ALA A 110 6.11 13.71 -3.38
N ALA A 111 5.98 14.10 -4.65
CA ALA A 111 4.78 14.69 -5.21
C ALA A 111 4.00 13.66 -6.05
N PHE A 112 3.44 12.64 -5.38
CA PHE A 112 2.64 11.60 -6.03
C PHE A 112 1.21 12.02 -6.41
N GLY A 113 0.87 13.28 -6.17
CA GLY A 113 -0.44 13.86 -6.47
C GLY A 113 -1.46 13.77 -5.34
N TRP A 114 -1.01 13.42 -4.14
CA TRP A 114 -1.79 13.44 -2.92
C TRP A 114 -1.03 14.06 -1.76
N ILE A 115 -1.79 14.48 -0.75
CA ILE A 115 -1.34 15.12 0.49
C ILE A 115 -1.81 14.25 1.67
N PRO A 116 -0.97 14.06 2.71
CA PRO A 116 0.39 14.58 2.88
C PRO A 116 1.37 14.02 1.83
N ARG A 117 2.37 14.81 1.43
CA ARG A 117 3.42 14.34 0.53
C ARG A 117 4.39 13.48 1.33
N PRO A 118 4.64 12.23 0.94
CA PRO A 118 5.39 11.33 1.79
C PRO A 118 6.89 11.63 1.78
N GLU A 119 7.50 11.56 2.94
CA GLU A 119 8.94 11.60 3.17
C GLU A 119 9.58 10.21 3.13
N TRP A 120 8.81 9.17 3.46
CA TRP A 120 9.33 7.82 3.61
C TRP A 120 8.47 6.80 2.88
N LEU A 121 9.13 5.86 2.20
CA LEU A 121 8.49 4.67 1.62
C LEU A 121 9.12 3.41 2.19
N LEU A 122 8.29 2.43 2.54
CA LEU A 122 8.68 1.02 2.73
C LEU A 122 8.21 0.22 1.54
N GLY A 123 9.14 -0.40 0.83
CA GLY A 123 8.88 -1.48 -0.09
C GLY A 123 8.81 -2.79 0.67
N LEU A 124 7.67 -3.46 0.59
CA LEU A 124 7.36 -4.69 1.32
C LEU A 124 7.05 -5.83 0.36
N ARG A 125 7.52 -7.04 0.68
CA ARG A 125 7.15 -8.27 -0.03
C ARG A 125 6.39 -9.21 0.89
N PRO A 126 5.15 -9.63 0.56
CA PRO A 126 4.43 -10.64 1.31
C PRO A 126 5.23 -11.93 1.45
N LEU A 127 5.26 -12.51 2.64
CA LEU A 127 5.98 -13.77 2.86
C LEU A 127 5.36 -14.94 2.09
N GLU A 128 4.03 -14.93 1.90
CA GLU A 128 3.32 -15.91 1.08
C GLU A 128 3.78 -15.91 -0.38
N PHE A 129 4.29 -14.78 -0.88
CA PHE A 129 4.77 -14.60 -2.25
C PHE A 129 6.28 -14.29 -2.30
N ALA A 130 7.06 -14.78 -1.33
CA ALA A 130 8.50 -14.48 -1.24
C ALA A 130 9.31 -14.89 -2.48
N ALA A 131 8.85 -15.88 -3.25
CA ALA A 131 9.50 -16.35 -4.48
C ALA A 131 9.05 -15.60 -5.74
N ASP A 132 8.01 -14.77 -5.65
CA ASP A 132 7.48 -13.97 -6.75
C ASP A 132 8.14 -12.58 -6.74
N LEU A 133 9.01 -12.33 -7.72
CA LEU A 133 9.74 -11.06 -7.82
C LEU A 133 8.84 -9.90 -8.25
N GLU A 134 7.67 -10.18 -8.84
CA GLU A 134 6.67 -9.18 -9.21
C GLU A 134 5.71 -8.88 -8.06
N ALA A 135 5.71 -9.69 -7.00
CA ALA A 135 4.95 -9.41 -5.79
C ALA A 135 5.66 -8.35 -4.92
N GLY A 136 4.85 -7.47 -4.36
CA GLY A 136 5.30 -6.43 -3.44
C GLY A 136 4.45 -5.17 -3.52
N PHE A 137 4.48 -4.39 -2.46
CA PHE A 137 3.73 -3.15 -2.35
C PHE A 137 4.50 -2.12 -1.56
N ALA A 138 4.11 -0.85 -1.71
CA ALA A 138 4.66 0.26 -0.96
C ALA A 138 3.68 0.72 0.11
N PHE A 139 4.20 1.01 1.30
CA PHE A 139 3.54 1.89 2.26
C PHE A 139 4.36 3.14 2.47
N TYR A 140 3.68 4.24 2.75
CA TYR A 140 4.29 5.50 3.09
C TYR A 140 4.07 5.73 4.59
N LEU A 141 5.14 6.00 5.35
CA LEU A 141 5.08 5.97 6.83
C LEU A 141 4.38 7.18 7.44
N ASP A 142 4.38 8.28 6.72
CA ASP A 142 3.75 9.54 7.08
C ASP A 142 2.36 9.71 6.42
N ASP A 143 1.82 8.61 5.90
CA ASP A 143 0.51 8.54 5.27
C ASP A 143 -0.61 8.34 6.32
N PRO A 144 -1.75 9.04 6.18
CA PRO A 144 -2.92 8.86 7.05
C PRO A 144 -3.67 7.53 6.87
N GLU A 145 -3.22 6.62 6.00
CA GLU A 145 -3.78 5.27 5.93
C GLU A 145 -3.66 4.54 7.29
N PRO A 146 -4.72 3.87 7.78
CA PRO A 146 -4.81 3.33 9.14
C PRO A 146 -4.17 1.95 9.23
N VAL A 147 -3.03 1.77 8.55
CA VAL A 147 -2.31 0.50 8.54
C VAL A 147 -1.33 0.47 9.69
N GLU A 148 -1.59 -0.42 10.64
CA GLU A 148 -0.64 -0.74 11.69
C GLU A 148 0.46 -1.63 11.10
N ILE A 149 1.72 -1.25 11.34
CA ILE A 149 2.90 -2.02 10.90
C ILE A 149 3.76 -2.28 12.13
N GLU A 150 3.89 -3.55 12.52
CA GLU A 150 4.66 -3.98 13.69
C GLU A 150 5.83 -4.85 13.26
N VAL A 151 7.04 -4.54 13.72
CA VAL A 151 8.21 -5.43 13.52
C VAL A 151 8.09 -6.65 14.43
N VAL A 152 7.89 -7.82 13.83
CA VAL A 152 7.77 -9.11 14.55
C VAL A 152 9.07 -9.91 14.55
N THR A 153 9.98 -9.64 13.62
CA THR A 153 11.33 -10.21 13.63
C THR A 153 12.33 -9.23 13.05
N ARG A 154 13.37 -8.91 13.83
CA ARG A 154 14.50 -8.11 13.37
C ARG A 154 15.64 -9.01 12.96
N ILE A 155 16.01 -8.96 11.68
CA ILE A 155 17.21 -9.67 11.22
C ILE A 155 18.40 -8.81 11.64
N SER A 156 19.11 -9.25 12.68
CA SER A 156 20.39 -8.65 13.04
C SER A 156 21.37 -9.01 11.93
N THR A 157 21.88 -8.03 11.19
CA THR A 157 23.00 -8.24 10.30
C THR A 157 24.24 -8.50 11.15
N SER A 158 24.49 -9.77 11.47
CA SER A 158 25.80 -10.20 11.97
C SER A 158 26.83 -9.91 10.89
N LYS A 159 27.63 -8.85 11.08
CA LYS A 159 28.86 -8.63 10.32
C LYS A 159 29.70 -9.91 10.41
N SER A 160 29.89 -10.58 9.28
CA SER A 160 30.94 -11.58 9.08
C SER A 160 32.23 -10.88 8.70
#